data_AF-A0A938SB30-F1
#
_entry.id   AF-A0A938SB30-F1
#
_cell.length_a   1.000
_cell.length_b   1.000
_cell.length_c   1.000
_cell.angle_alpha   90.00
_cell.angle_beta   90.00
_cell.angle_gamma   90.00
#
_symmetry.space_group_name_H-M   'P 1'
#
loop_
_entity.id
_entity.type
_entity.pdbx_description
1 polymer ?
#
loop_
_entity_poly.entity_id
_entity_poly.type
_entity_poly.pdbx_seq_one_letter_code
_entity_poly.pdbx_strand_id
1 'polypeptide(L)'
;MAKSAENIERKRAWLSLDAGDGDRTMILAEADAIKDANFPLNNLPITCESPFGRQIERELRATIWKFEELRDDRVVSPCWNLNWQVTVSNYGIDAVVHRPDEGGPMGAYRWDPALRDFNRDFHLLKPRTYRVDRAATWASQERLNNLFGDILHVRIRGNFWWSMGLTMTAARLVGMENMMLMMYDNPDGLHRLMTFLRDDHLAYAEWLEREGLLSLNNENDYVGSGSCGYT
;
A
#
# COMPACT_ATOMS: atom_id res chain seq x y z
N MET A 1 -2.04 8.00 -23.90
CA MET A 1 -2.23 6.65 -23.31
C MET A 1 -3.62 6.46 -22.73
N ALA A 2 -4.09 7.27 -21.77
CA ALA A 2 -5.38 7.02 -21.10
C ALA A 2 -6.59 6.88 -22.05
N LYS A 3 -6.59 7.59 -23.19
CA LYS A 3 -7.64 7.54 -24.23
C LYS A 3 -7.31 6.63 -25.43
N SER A 4 -6.22 5.85 -25.39
CA SER A 4 -5.88 4.95 -26.50
C SER A 4 -6.88 3.80 -26.57
N ALA A 5 -7.08 3.24 -27.77
CA ALA A 5 -7.97 2.10 -27.96
C ALA A 5 -7.57 0.91 -27.07
N GLU A 6 -6.27 0.66 -26.93
CA GLU A 6 -5.71 -0.38 -26.06
C GLU A 6 -6.04 -0.16 -24.59
N ASN A 7 -5.88 1.06 -24.06
CA ASN A 7 -6.20 1.35 -22.66
C ASN A 7 -7.70 1.24 -22.36
N ILE A 8 -8.54 1.66 -23.32
CA ILE A 8 -10.00 1.53 -23.24
C ILE A 8 -10.41 0.06 -23.26
N GLU A 9 -9.75 -0.76 -24.09
CA GLU A 9 -9.98 -2.20 -24.16
C GLU A 9 -9.59 -2.88 -22.84
N ARG A 10 -8.40 -2.62 -22.28
CA ARG A 10 -7.98 -3.15 -20.98
C ARG A 10 -8.95 -2.79 -19.87
N LYS A 11 -9.44 -1.54 -19.83
CA LYS A 11 -10.46 -1.12 -18.86
C LYS A 11 -11.75 -1.92 -19.00
N ARG A 12 -12.20 -2.19 -20.23
CA ARG A 12 -13.38 -3.03 -20.47
C ARG A 12 -13.13 -4.47 -20.03
N ALA A 13 -11.96 -5.03 -20.30
CA ALA A 13 -11.60 -6.37 -19.89
C ALA A 13 -11.60 -6.53 -18.36
N TRP A 14 -11.08 -5.55 -17.62
CA TRP A 14 -11.18 -5.52 -16.16
C TRP A 14 -12.61 -5.46 -15.64
N LEU A 15 -13.45 -4.58 -16.21
CA LEU A 15 -14.88 -4.51 -15.86
C LEU A 15 -15.59 -5.85 -16.13
N SER A 16 -15.24 -6.54 -17.21
CA SER A 16 -15.79 -7.87 -17.55
C SER A 16 -15.33 -8.94 -16.57
N LEU A 17 -14.05 -8.91 -16.17
CA LEU A 17 -13.49 -9.82 -15.18
C LEU A 17 -14.24 -9.70 -13.84
N ASP A 18 -14.40 -8.47 -13.34
CA ASP A 18 -15.04 -8.22 -12.05
C ASP A 18 -16.56 -8.46 -12.08
N ALA A 19 -17.19 -8.36 -13.25
CA ALA A 19 -18.58 -8.79 -13.46
C ALA A 19 -18.75 -10.32 -13.49
N GLY A 20 -17.66 -11.09 -13.63
CA GLY A 20 -17.69 -12.55 -13.78
C GLY A 20 -17.94 -13.04 -15.22
N ASP A 21 -17.96 -12.12 -16.19
CA ASP A 21 -18.22 -12.40 -17.61
C ASP A 21 -16.93 -12.38 -18.46
N GLY A 22 -15.76 -12.23 -17.84
CA GLY A 22 -14.48 -12.12 -18.52
C GLY A 22 -14.02 -13.41 -19.22
N ASP A 23 -13.74 -13.32 -20.52
CA ASP A 23 -13.17 -14.40 -21.33
C ASP A 23 -11.63 -14.31 -21.45
N ARG A 24 -11.04 -13.18 -21.01
CA ARG A 24 -9.60 -12.90 -21.02
C ARG A 24 -8.99 -13.08 -19.64
N THR A 25 -7.87 -13.78 -19.58
CA THR A 25 -7.01 -13.78 -18.39
C THR A 25 -6.26 -12.45 -18.30
N MET A 26 -6.47 -11.72 -17.20
CA MET A 26 -5.78 -10.46 -16.93
C MET A 26 -4.43 -10.73 -16.27
N ILE A 27 -3.39 -10.02 -16.70
CA ILE A 27 -2.00 -10.19 -16.25
C ILE A 27 -1.48 -8.86 -15.71
N LEU A 28 -1.08 -8.86 -14.44
CA LEU A 28 -0.30 -7.78 -13.84
C LEU A 28 1.11 -8.28 -13.54
N ALA A 29 2.13 -7.63 -14.09
CA ALA A 29 3.52 -8.01 -13.89
C ALA A 29 4.21 -7.10 -12.87
N GLU A 30 4.41 -7.59 -11.64
CA GLU A 30 5.04 -6.86 -10.52
C GLU A 30 6.57 -6.73 -10.70
N ALA A 31 6.97 -5.92 -11.68
CA ALA A 31 8.37 -5.76 -12.08
C ALA A 31 9.17 -4.81 -11.18
N ASP A 32 8.51 -4.08 -10.27
CA ASP A 32 9.14 -3.04 -9.44
C ASP A 32 10.16 -3.61 -8.42
N ALA A 33 10.12 -4.91 -8.13
CA ALA A 33 11.03 -5.57 -7.20
C ALA A 33 12.33 -6.09 -7.86
N ILE A 34 12.48 -5.94 -9.18
CA ILE A 34 13.66 -6.45 -9.90
C ILE A 34 14.88 -5.58 -9.56
N LYS A 35 15.92 -6.22 -8.99
CA LYS A 35 17.13 -5.54 -8.50
C LYS A 35 18.23 -5.36 -9.53
N ASP A 36 18.08 -5.88 -10.74
CA ASP A 36 19.08 -5.71 -11.79
C ASP A 36 19.27 -4.22 -12.04
N ALA A 37 20.52 -3.75 -11.87
CA ALA A 37 20.86 -2.35 -12.06
C ALA A 37 20.57 -1.88 -13.48
N ASN A 38 20.57 -2.78 -14.47
CA ASN A 38 20.23 -2.49 -15.86
C ASN A 38 18.73 -2.55 -16.16
N PHE A 39 17.91 -2.94 -15.18
CA PHE A 39 16.47 -3.02 -15.37
C PHE A 39 15.89 -1.64 -15.68
N PRO A 40 15.03 -1.49 -16.72
CA PRO A 40 14.60 -0.17 -17.19
C PRO A 40 13.99 0.73 -16.12
N LEU A 41 13.20 0.17 -15.19
CA LEU A 41 12.60 0.95 -14.10
C LEU A 41 13.63 1.50 -13.09
N ASN A 42 14.82 0.88 -13.01
CA ASN A 42 15.92 1.34 -12.16
C ASN A 42 16.75 2.44 -12.84
N ASN A 43 16.73 2.52 -14.18
CA ASN A 43 17.52 3.46 -14.99
C ASN A 43 16.67 4.43 -15.83
N LEU A 44 15.49 4.82 -15.33
CA LEU A 44 14.66 5.81 -16.03
C LEU A 44 15.42 7.14 -16.21
N PRO A 45 15.39 7.77 -17.40
CA PRO A 45 16.10 9.02 -17.64
C PRO A 45 15.35 10.19 -17.00
N ILE A 46 15.64 10.48 -15.73
CA ILE A 46 15.05 11.56 -14.95
C ILE A 46 15.78 12.88 -15.25
N THR A 47 15.03 13.95 -15.55
CA THR A 47 15.57 15.29 -15.83
C THR A 47 15.21 16.33 -14.78
N CYS A 48 14.19 16.08 -13.95
CA CYS A 48 13.77 16.99 -12.90
C CYS A 48 14.86 17.15 -11.81
N GLU A 49 15.09 18.38 -11.37
CA GLU A 49 16.13 18.69 -10.36
C GLU A 49 15.60 18.67 -8.92
N SER A 50 14.32 19.00 -8.72
CA SER A 50 13.74 19.01 -7.38
C SER A 50 13.40 17.59 -6.91
N PRO A 51 13.56 17.24 -5.62
CA PRO A 51 13.18 15.93 -5.09
C PRO A 51 11.71 15.57 -5.40
N PHE A 52 10.81 16.54 -5.29
CA PHE A 52 9.39 16.37 -5.60
C PHE A 52 9.15 16.09 -7.10
N GLY A 53 9.78 16.87 -7.99
CA GLY A 53 9.66 16.67 -9.43
C GLY A 53 10.21 15.32 -9.88
N ARG A 54 11.35 14.87 -9.32
CA ARG A 54 11.91 13.54 -9.59
C ARG A 54 10.96 12.41 -9.23
N GLN A 55 10.24 12.53 -8.12
CA GLN A 55 9.30 11.51 -7.69
C GLN A 55 8.14 11.38 -8.71
N ILE A 56 7.55 12.51 -9.10
CA ILE A 56 6.45 12.55 -10.06
C ILE A 56 6.91 12.06 -11.44
N GLU A 57 8.07 12.53 -11.91
CA GLU A 57 8.63 12.12 -13.19
C GLU A 57 8.90 10.61 -13.23
N ARG A 58 9.45 10.05 -12.15
CA ARG A 58 9.68 8.61 -12.04
C ARG A 58 8.37 7.82 -12.17
N GLU A 59 7.31 8.25 -11.48
CA GLU A 59 6.01 7.58 -11.52
C GLU A 59 5.38 7.64 -12.92
N LEU A 60 5.41 8.81 -13.56
CA LEU A 60 4.89 8.98 -14.93
C LEU A 60 5.70 8.17 -15.95
N ARG A 61 7.03 8.21 -15.89
CA ARG A 61 7.90 7.43 -16.80
C ARG A 61 7.77 5.93 -16.59
N ALA A 62 7.67 5.48 -15.33
CA ALA A 62 7.40 4.08 -15.03
C ALA A 62 6.04 3.65 -15.61
N THR A 63 5.01 4.50 -15.51
CA THR A 63 3.70 4.25 -16.10
C THR A 63 3.78 4.14 -17.63
N ILE A 64 4.51 5.05 -18.29
CA ILE A 64 4.74 5.00 -19.74
C ILE A 64 5.43 3.69 -20.13
N TRP A 65 6.54 3.36 -19.48
CA TRP A 65 7.30 2.14 -19.78
C TRP A 65 6.47 0.88 -19.54
N LYS A 66 5.70 0.81 -18.44
CA LYS A 66 4.80 -0.32 -18.17
C LYS A 66 3.74 -0.47 -19.26
N PHE A 67 3.20 0.65 -19.75
CA PHE A 67 2.19 0.63 -20.81
C PHE A 67 2.76 0.24 -22.17
N GLU A 68 3.91 0.82 -22.56
CA GLU A 68 4.47 0.71 -23.92
C GLU A 68 5.39 -0.50 -24.12
N GLU A 69 6.15 -0.89 -23.10
CA GLU A 69 7.19 -1.92 -23.19
C GLU A 69 6.80 -3.20 -22.44
N LEU A 70 6.42 -3.09 -21.16
CA LEU A 70 6.00 -4.26 -20.38
C LEU A 70 4.66 -4.83 -20.88
N ARG A 71 3.75 -3.94 -21.30
CA ARG A 71 2.44 -4.24 -21.90
C ARG A 71 1.60 -5.23 -21.08
N ASP A 72 1.66 -5.09 -19.76
CA ASP A 72 0.73 -5.81 -18.89
C ASP A 72 -0.64 -5.13 -18.90
N ASP A 73 -1.62 -5.76 -18.24
CA ASP A 73 -3.02 -5.34 -18.36
C ASP A 73 -3.39 -4.16 -17.46
N ARG A 74 -2.41 -3.44 -16.90
CA ARG A 74 -2.69 -2.22 -16.16
C ARG A 74 -3.34 -1.18 -17.06
N VAL A 75 -4.34 -0.51 -16.48
CA VAL A 75 -4.98 0.65 -17.09
C VAL A 75 -4.27 1.90 -16.61
N VAL A 76 -4.00 2.82 -17.55
CA VAL A 76 -3.48 4.15 -17.25
C VAL A 76 -4.65 5.07 -16.90
N SER A 77 -4.65 5.55 -15.66
CA SER A 77 -5.64 6.51 -15.14
C SER A 77 -5.48 7.88 -15.81
N PRO A 78 -6.59 8.57 -16.17
CA PRO A 78 -6.56 9.98 -16.59
C PRO A 78 -6.49 10.96 -15.40
N CYS A 79 -6.28 10.45 -14.19
CA CYS A 79 -6.25 11.26 -12.97
C CYS A 79 -5.07 10.85 -12.09
N TRP A 80 -4.52 11.83 -11.38
CA TRP A 80 -3.58 11.65 -10.29
C TRP A 80 -4.36 11.51 -8.97
N ASN A 81 -4.20 10.38 -8.28
CA ASN A 81 -4.86 10.16 -7.00
C ASN A 81 -3.91 10.51 -5.85
N LEU A 82 -4.36 11.38 -4.95
CA LEU A 82 -3.68 11.75 -3.72
C LEU A 82 -4.42 11.11 -2.54
N ASN A 83 -3.70 10.48 -1.62
CA ASN A 83 -4.28 10.01 -0.37
C ASN A 83 -4.34 11.13 0.69
N TRP A 84 -5.22 11.01 1.66
CA TRP A 84 -5.20 11.86 2.85
C TRP A 84 -3.90 11.67 3.63
N GLN A 85 -3.33 12.77 4.12
CA GLN A 85 -2.17 12.76 5.00
C GLN A 85 -2.59 12.28 6.40
N VAL A 86 -2.60 10.97 6.59
CA VAL A 86 -2.95 10.31 7.86
C VAL A 86 -1.67 9.85 8.57
N THR A 87 -1.59 10.13 9.87
CA THR A 87 -0.57 9.60 10.77
C THR A 87 -1.21 8.62 11.75
N VAL A 88 -0.60 7.46 11.89
CA VAL A 88 -1.02 6.41 12.83
C VAL A 88 0.15 6.09 13.75
N SER A 89 -0.06 6.09 15.07
CA SER A 89 0.98 5.70 16.02
C SER A 89 1.25 4.18 15.98
N ASN A 90 2.31 3.74 16.63
CA ASN A 90 2.55 2.31 16.88
C ASN A 90 1.73 1.81 18.09
N TYR A 91 1.95 0.54 18.46
CA TYR A 91 1.32 -0.11 19.62
C TYR A 91 2.03 0.18 20.95
N GLY A 92 2.83 1.24 21.05
CA GLY A 92 3.60 1.59 22.24
C GLY A 92 4.93 0.86 22.41
N ILE A 93 5.16 -0.22 21.66
CA ILE A 93 6.42 -0.97 21.61
C ILE A 93 6.65 -1.46 20.18
N ASP A 94 7.92 -1.50 19.77
CA ASP A 94 8.32 -1.90 18.42
C ASP A 94 9.33 -3.06 18.45
N ALA A 95 9.26 -3.88 17.39
CA ALA A 95 10.26 -4.91 17.12
C ALA A 95 11.58 -4.27 16.66
N VAL A 96 12.71 -4.89 17.02
CA VAL A 96 14.03 -4.45 16.56
C VAL A 96 14.37 -5.18 15.28
N VAL A 97 14.46 -4.47 14.16
CA VAL A 97 14.76 -5.05 12.85
C VAL A 97 16.25 -4.99 12.57
N HIS A 98 16.83 -6.13 12.21
CA HIS A 98 18.24 -6.25 11.81
C HIS A 98 18.33 -6.53 10.32
N ARG A 99 19.03 -5.67 9.59
CA ARG A 99 19.30 -5.81 8.15
C ARG A 99 20.81 -5.91 7.92
N PRO A 100 21.25 -6.64 6.90
CA PRO A 100 22.64 -6.57 6.44
C PRO A 100 22.93 -5.20 5.82
N ASP A 101 24.12 -4.65 6.08
CA ASP A 101 24.53 -3.33 5.61
C ASP A 101 24.49 -3.19 4.07
N GLU A 102 24.77 -4.27 3.35
CA GLU A 102 24.83 -4.30 1.88
C GLU A 102 23.49 -4.62 1.19
N GLY A 103 22.43 -4.94 1.95
CA GLY A 103 21.17 -5.47 1.39
C GLY A 103 20.17 -4.43 0.88
N GLY A 104 20.39 -3.15 1.21
CA GLY A 104 19.42 -2.07 0.96
C GLY A 104 18.06 -2.32 1.65
N PRO A 105 17.04 -1.48 1.37
CA PRO A 105 15.73 -1.61 1.99
C PRO A 105 14.92 -2.84 1.53
N MET A 106 15.27 -3.45 0.39
CA MET A 106 14.53 -4.59 -0.21
C MET A 106 15.21 -5.95 0.02
N GLY A 107 15.88 -6.15 1.15
CA GLY A 107 16.58 -7.39 1.51
C GLY A 107 15.83 -8.27 2.52
N ALA A 108 16.32 -9.49 2.72
CA ALA A 108 15.92 -10.30 3.87
C ALA A 108 16.35 -9.62 5.17
N TYR A 109 15.57 -9.82 6.23
CA TYR A 109 15.84 -9.28 7.55
C TYR A 109 15.45 -10.29 8.61
N ARG A 110 16.06 -10.15 9.79
CA ARG A 110 15.57 -10.78 11.02
C ARG A 110 15.04 -9.70 11.95
N TRP A 111 14.18 -10.06 12.89
CA TRP A 111 13.75 -9.12 13.92
C TRP A 111 13.72 -9.80 15.28
N ASP A 112 13.99 -9.01 16.32
CA ASP A 112 13.69 -9.41 17.69
C ASP A 112 12.23 -9.01 17.97
N PRO A 113 11.40 -9.95 18.47
CA PRO A 113 10.02 -9.66 18.82
C PRO A 113 9.91 -8.51 19.83
N ALA A 114 8.86 -7.70 19.67
CA ALA A 114 8.60 -6.59 20.58
C ALA A 114 8.30 -7.09 22.01
N LEU A 115 7.54 -8.18 22.13
CA LEU A 115 7.18 -8.83 23.39
C LEU A 115 8.13 -10.01 23.62
N ARG A 116 9.03 -9.90 24.61
CA ARG A 116 9.98 -10.97 24.96
C ARG A 116 9.34 -12.05 25.79
N ASP A 117 8.50 -11.65 26.74
CA ASP A 117 7.63 -12.54 27.52
C ASP A 117 6.19 -12.06 27.35
N PHE A 118 5.37 -12.86 26.68
CA PHE A 118 3.99 -12.46 26.35
C PHE A 118 3.18 -12.09 27.59
N ASN A 119 3.22 -12.91 28.64
CA ASN A 119 2.36 -12.72 29.81
C ASN A 119 2.79 -11.51 30.63
N ARG A 120 4.11 -11.31 30.76
CA ARG A 120 4.65 -10.16 31.49
C ARG A 120 4.51 -8.86 30.70
N ASP A 121 4.81 -8.89 29.41
CA ASP A 121 5.03 -7.68 28.60
C ASP A 121 3.76 -7.19 27.89
N PHE A 122 2.66 -7.97 27.89
CA PHE A 122 1.42 -7.59 27.18
C PHE A 122 0.89 -6.19 27.55
N HIS A 123 1.02 -5.80 28.82
CA HIS A 123 0.55 -4.51 29.33
C HIS A 123 1.25 -3.30 28.69
N LEU A 124 2.37 -3.52 27.99
CA LEU A 124 3.08 -2.48 27.24
C LEU A 124 2.37 -2.10 25.94
N LEU A 125 1.53 -3.00 25.40
CA LEU A 125 0.73 -2.73 24.21
C LEU A 125 -0.31 -1.65 24.49
N LYS A 126 -0.42 -0.69 23.56
CA LYS A 126 -1.38 0.40 23.59
C LYS A 126 -2.14 0.49 22.27
N PRO A 127 -3.45 0.77 22.29
CA PRO A 127 -4.18 1.10 21.08
C PRO A 127 -3.51 2.27 20.35
N ARG A 128 -3.51 2.22 19.03
CA ARG A 128 -2.95 3.25 18.18
C ARG A 128 -3.81 4.51 18.25
N THR A 129 -3.16 5.63 18.03
CA THR A 129 -3.81 6.93 17.87
C THR A 129 -3.68 7.38 16.41
N TYR A 130 -4.68 8.13 15.95
CA TYR A 130 -4.84 8.48 14.54
C TYR A 130 -5.06 9.99 14.40
N ARG A 131 -4.46 10.59 13.36
CA ARG A 131 -4.69 11.99 13.02
C ARG A 131 -4.65 12.18 11.50
N VAL A 132 -5.51 13.05 10.99
CA VAL A 132 -5.47 13.52 9.60
C VAL A 132 -5.00 14.98 9.55
N ASP A 133 -4.09 15.28 8.62
CA ASP A 133 -3.68 16.65 8.28
C ASP A 133 -4.32 17.08 6.95
N ARG A 134 -5.53 17.65 7.06
CA ARG A 134 -6.29 18.10 5.89
C ARG A 134 -5.62 19.29 5.21
N ALA A 135 -5.04 20.20 5.98
CA ALA A 135 -4.35 21.36 5.45
C ALA A 135 -3.15 20.94 4.58
N ALA A 136 -2.33 20.00 5.06
CA ALA A 136 -1.22 19.45 4.29
C ALA A 136 -1.70 18.70 3.04
N THR A 137 -2.84 17.99 3.14
CA THR A 137 -3.44 17.28 1.99
C THR A 137 -3.88 18.29 0.91
N TRP A 138 -4.61 19.34 1.28
CA TRP A 138 -5.06 20.37 0.33
C TRP A 138 -3.91 21.16 -0.26
N ALA A 139 -2.90 21.53 0.53
CA ALA A 139 -1.69 22.18 0.01
C ALA A 139 -0.95 21.29 -1.02
N SER A 140 -0.92 19.97 -0.78
CA SER A 140 -0.36 19.01 -1.74
C SER A 140 -1.19 18.92 -3.01
N GLN A 141 -2.52 18.88 -2.87
CA GLN A 141 -3.44 18.86 -4.02
C GLN A 141 -3.30 20.13 -4.87
N GLU A 142 -3.27 21.31 -4.25
CA GLU A 142 -3.08 22.60 -4.93
C GLU A 142 -1.75 22.64 -5.67
N ARG A 143 -0.67 22.19 -5.03
CA ARG A 143 0.65 22.11 -5.67
C ARG A 143 0.65 21.22 -6.91
N LEU A 144 -0.02 20.06 -6.83
CA LEU A 144 -0.12 19.13 -7.96
C LEU A 144 -1.03 19.69 -9.08
N ASN A 145 -2.15 20.33 -8.73
CA ASN A 145 -3.01 21.00 -9.70
C ASN A 145 -2.25 22.11 -10.45
N ASN A 146 -1.47 22.92 -9.74
CA ASN A 146 -0.63 23.95 -10.36
C ASN A 146 0.46 23.36 -11.26
N LEU A 147 1.00 22.19 -10.89
CA LEU A 147 2.01 21.50 -11.69
C LEU A 147 1.44 20.90 -12.98
N PHE A 148 0.30 20.20 -12.89
CA PHE A 148 -0.29 19.51 -14.03
C PHE A 148 -1.15 20.42 -14.91
N GLY A 149 -1.69 21.51 -14.35
CA GLY A 149 -2.65 22.37 -15.03
C GLY A 149 -3.81 21.56 -15.60
N ASP A 150 -4.09 21.76 -16.89
CA ASP A 150 -5.21 21.10 -17.58
C ASP A 150 -4.86 19.68 -18.11
N ILE A 151 -3.65 19.19 -17.87
CA ILE A 151 -3.17 17.93 -18.45
C ILE A 151 -3.68 16.72 -17.65
N LEU A 152 -3.62 16.79 -16.33
CA LEU A 152 -3.94 15.66 -15.45
C LEU A 152 -4.73 16.12 -14.23
N HIS A 153 -5.91 15.54 -14.04
CA HIS A 153 -6.80 15.92 -12.96
C HIS A 153 -6.37 15.29 -11.62
N VAL A 154 -6.21 16.11 -10.57
CA VAL A 154 -5.82 15.62 -9.23
C VAL A 154 -7.05 15.41 -8.35
N ARG A 155 -7.22 14.18 -7.85
CA ARG A 155 -8.32 13.79 -6.97
C ARG A 155 -7.77 13.37 -5.60
N ILE A 156 -8.48 13.69 -4.54
CA ILE A 156 -8.24 13.05 -3.25
C ILE A 156 -9.01 11.74 -3.24
N ARG A 157 -8.29 10.62 -3.33
CA ARG A 157 -8.86 9.26 -3.29
C ARG A 157 -8.00 8.41 -2.38
N GLY A 158 -8.56 8.07 -1.22
CA GLY A 158 -7.81 7.45 -0.14
C GLY A 158 -7.65 5.96 -0.32
N ASN A 159 -6.41 5.47 -0.18
CA ASN A 159 -6.11 4.04 -0.11
C ASN A 159 -5.20 3.78 1.10
N PHE A 160 -5.77 3.26 2.19
CA PHE A 160 -5.06 3.07 3.46
C PHE A 160 -4.54 1.66 3.67
N TRP A 161 -5.05 0.68 2.91
CA TRP A 161 -4.65 -0.71 3.03
C TRP A 161 -4.93 -1.48 1.74
N TRP A 162 -4.02 -2.38 1.39
CA TRP A 162 -4.33 -3.51 0.53
C TRP A 162 -4.86 -4.70 1.36
N SER A 163 -4.54 -4.75 2.66
CA SER A 163 -4.98 -5.78 3.60
C SER A 163 -5.05 -5.25 5.03
N MET A 164 -6.08 -5.69 5.76
CA MET A 164 -6.24 -5.50 7.21
C MET A 164 -5.82 -6.76 7.98
N GLY A 165 -4.85 -7.50 7.44
CA GLY A 165 -4.33 -8.74 8.00
C GLY A 165 -3.62 -8.52 9.33
N LEU A 166 -3.99 -9.31 10.34
CA LEU A 166 -3.46 -9.18 11.70
C LEU A 166 -2.21 -10.04 11.96
N THR A 167 -2.02 -11.11 11.19
CA THR A 167 -1.02 -12.15 11.45
C THR A 167 0.42 -11.66 11.31
N MET A 168 0.71 -10.83 10.32
CA MET A 168 2.05 -10.22 10.18
C MET A 168 2.38 -9.32 11.38
N THR A 169 1.40 -8.56 11.87
CA THR A 169 1.55 -7.72 13.06
C THR A 169 1.75 -8.58 14.30
N ALA A 170 0.95 -9.63 14.49
CA ALA A 170 1.11 -10.58 15.59
C ALA A 170 2.50 -11.22 15.58
N ALA A 171 2.95 -11.75 14.44
CA ALA A 171 4.28 -12.35 14.30
C ALA A 171 5.42 -11.35 14.56
N ARG A 172 5.25 -10.06 14.22
CA ARG A 172 6.21 -9.02 14.59
C ARG A 172 6.26 -8.78 16.10
N LEU A 173 5.11 -8.81 16.75
CA LEU A 173 5.00 -8.57 18.20
C LEU A 173 5.56 -9.72 19.02
N VAL A 174 5.20 -10.97 18.72
CA VAL A 174 5.57 -12.13 19.57
C VAL A 174 6.64 -13.04 18.96
N GLY A 175 6.98 -12.85 17.69
CA GLY A 175 7.88 -13.74 16.94
C GLY A 175 7.11 -14.82 16.17
N MET A 176 7.61 -15.21 14.99
CA MET A 176 6.92 -16.20 14.15
C MET A 176 6.82 -17.57 14.83
N GLU A 177 7.94 -18.09 15.34
CA GLU A 177 7.98 -19.39 16.03
C GLU A 177 7.06 -19.40 17.26
N ASN A 178 7.16 -18.36 18.10
CA ASN A 178 6.33 -18.26 19.29
C ASN A 178 4.84 -18.11 18.94
N MET A 179 4.47 -17.36 17.89
CA MET A 179 3.09 -17.29 17.43
C MET A 179 2.55 -18.67 17.05
N MET A 180 3.36 -19.52 16.40
CA MET A 180 2.99 -20.90 16.05
C MET A 180 2.86 -21.78 17.30
N LEU A 181 3.80 -21.68 18.25
CA LEU A 181 3.76 -22.44 19.50
C LEU A 181 2.59 -22.05 20.40
N MET A 182 2.26 -20.75 20.47
CA MET A 182 1.12 -20.25 21.24
C MET A 182 -0.21 -20.86 20.80
N MET A 183 -0.36 -21.34 19.56
CA MET A 183 -1.57 -22.05 19.14
C MET A 183 -1.82 -23.33 19.94
N TYR A 184 -0.78 -23.95 20.48
CA TYR A 184 -0.84 -25.16 21.28
C TYR A 184 -0.58 -24.88 22.77
N ASP A 185 0.52 -24.20 23.09
CA ASP A 185 0.99 -24.02 24.47
C ASP A 185 0.22 -22.90 25.22
N ASN A 186 -0.29 -21.90 24.51
CA ASN A 186 -0.99 -20.76 25.12
C ASN A 186 -2.07 -20.16 24.19
N PRO A 187 -3.11 -20.93 23.83
CA PRO A 187 -4.13 -20.50 22.89
C PRO A 187 -4.90 -19.27 23.40
N ASP A 188 -5.16 -19.18 24.70
CA ASP A 188 -5.82 -18.03 25.31
C ASP A 188 -5.00 -16.75 25.16
N GLY A 189 -3.67 -16.84 25.29
CA GLY A 189 -2.77 -15.73 25.04
C GLY A 189 -2.81 -15.28 23.58
N LEU A 190 -2.82 -16.21 22.63
CA LEU A 190 -2.94 -15.88 21.21
C LEU A 190 -4.30 -15.21 20.92
N HIS A 191 -5.40 -15.76 21.46
CA HIS A 191 -6.73 -15.15 21.33
C HIS A 191 -6.78 -13.73 21.92
N ARG A 192 -6.12 -13.51 23.05
CA ARG A 192 -6.01 -12.18 23.67
C ARG A 192 -5.24 -11.20 22.78
N LEU A 193 -4.13 -11.62 22.17
CA LEU A 193 -3.38 -10.80 21.22
C LEU A 193 -4.21 -10.46 19.98
N MET A 194 -4.83 -11.47 19.38
CA MET A 194 -5.64 -11.28 18.17
C MET A 194 -6.88 -10.42 18.44
N THR A 195 -7.46 -10.52 19.63
CA THR A 195 -8.54 -9.63 20.09
C THR A 195 -8.08 -8.19 20.16
N PHE A 196 -6.95 -7.92 20.82
CA PHE A 196 -6.39 -6.57 20.89
C PHE A 196 -6.12 -5.98 19.49
N LEU A 197 -5.52 -6.76 18.59
CA LEU A 197 -5.21 -6.30 17.23
C LEU A 197 -6.47 -6.06 16.38
N ARG A 198 -7.47 -6.94 16.51
CA ARG A 198 -8.78 -6.78 15.84
C ARG A 198 -9.46 -5.49 16.29
N ASP A 199 -9.59 -5.30 17.60
CA ASP A 199 -10.37 -4.19 18.15
C ASP A 199 -9.72 -2.85 17.77
N ASP A 200 -8.39 -2.78 17.75
CA ASP A 200 -7.65 -1.62 17.25
C ASP A 200 -7.82 -1.38 15.74
N HIS A 201 -7.81 -2.43 14.91
CA HIS A 201 -8.05 -2.30 13.46
C HIS A 201 -9.48 -1.85 13.15
N LEU A 202 -10.47 -2.33 13.89
CA LEU A 202 -11.85 -1.86 13.80
C LEU A 202 -11.94 -0.39 14.18
N ALA A 203 -11.33 0.02 15.30
CA ALA A 203 -11.29 1.42 15.72
C ALA A 203 -10.64 2.34 14.67
N TYR A 204 -9.61 1.85 13.96
CA TYR A 204 -8.99 2.59 12.86
C TYR A 204 -9.92 2.73 11.65
N ALA A 205 -10.59 1.64 11.24
CA ALA A 205 -11.54 1.67 10.12
C ALA A 205 -12.73 2.59 10.41
N GLU A 206 -13.31 2.50 11.62
CA GLU A 206 -14.39 3.36 12.09
C GLU A 206 -13.95 4.83 12.19
N TRP A 207 -12.70 5.08 12.59
CA TRP A 207 -12.14 6.44 12.60
C TRP A 207 -12.05 7.02 11.19
N LEU A 208 -11.55 6.26 10.21
CA LEU A 208 -11.48 6.71 8.82
C LEU A 208 -12.87 6.96 8.22
N GLU A 209 -13.83 6.09 8.51
CA GLU A 209 -15.22 6.26 8.06
C GLU A 209 -15.84 7.52 8.67
N ARG A 210 -15.73 7.69 10.00
CA ARG A 210 -16.24 8.87 10.71
C ARG A 210 -15.61 10.17 10.20
N GLU A 211 -14.34 10.14 9.86
CA GLU A 211 -13.62 11.28 9.28
C GLU A 211 -13.88 11.45 7.76
N GLY A 212 -14.68 10.58 7.12
CA GLY A 212 -14.98 10.66 5.69
C GLY A 212 -13.73 10.52 4.81
N LEU A 213 -12.75 9.72 5.24
CA LEU A 213 -11.46 9.58 4.58
C LEU A 213 -11.44 8.44 3.56
N LEU A 214 -12.38 7.50 3.69
CA LEU A 214 -12.49 6.34 2.80
C LEU A 214 -12.92 6.75 1.40
N SER A 215 -12.49 5.96 0.43
CA SER A 215 -12.93 6.03 -0.96
C SER A 215 -13.33 4.64 -1.42
N LEU A 216 -14.25 4.57 -2.37
CA LEU A 216 -14.52 3.31 -3.07
C LEU A 216 -13.24 2.84 -3.77
N ASN A 217 -13.07 1.54 -3.90
CA ASN A 217 -11.91 0.89 -4.54
C ASN A 217 -12.28 0.30 -5.91
N ASN A 218 -13.07 1.02 -6.69
CA ASN A 218 -13.72 0.54 -7.92
C ASN A 218 -13.32 1.28 -9.21
N GLU A 219 -12.30 2.12 -9.19
CA GLU A 219 -11.88 2.90 -10.37
C GLU A 219 -10.40 2.72 -10.67
N ASN A 220 -9.96 1.47 -10.91
CA ASN A 220 -8.54 1.11 -11.11
C ASN A 220 -7.72 1.16 -9.80
N ASP A 221 -8.33 0.75 -8.70
CA ASP A 221 -7.67 0.70 -7.41
C ASP A 221 -7.04 -0.68 -7.20
N TYR A 222 -5.74 -0.77 -6.90
CA TYR A 222 -5.10 -2.07 -6.64
C TYR A 222 -5.66 -2.69 -5.35
N VAL A 223 -6.24 -3.89 -5.45
CA VAL A 223 -6.92 -4.57 -4.33
C VAL A 223 -6.11 -5.75 -3.77
N GLY A 224 -4.83 -5.87 -4.17
CA GLY A 224 -3.95 -6.94 -3.71
C GLY A 224 -4.00 -8.19 -4.58
N SER A 225 -3.01 -9.06 -4.39
CA SER A 225 -2.87 -10.36 -5.09
C SER A 225 -2.98 -10.29 -6.61
N GLY A 226 -2.49 -9.20 -7.21
CA GLY A 226 -2.47 -9.05 -8.67
C GLY A 226 -3.80 -8.66 -9.32
N SER A 227 -4.77 -8.13 -8.57
CA SER A 227 -6.04 -7.61 -9.12
C SER A 227 -6.22 -6.10 -8.91
N CYS A 228 -7.01 -5.49 -9.79
CA CYS A 228 -7.48 -4.12 -9.72
C CYS A 228 -9.00 -4.11 -9.60
N GLY A 229 -9.54 -3.34 -8.66
CA GLY A 229 -10.98 -3.21 -8.48
C GLY A 229 -11.63 -2.31 -9.52
N TYR A 230 -12.67 -2.84 -10.14
CA TYR A 230 -13.52 -2.23 -11.14
C TYR A 230 -14.98 -2.64 -10.96
N THR A 231 -15.86 -1.69 -10.66
CA THR A 231 -17.32 -1.91 -10.64
C THR A 231 -18.08 -0.70 -11.15
#